data_AF-A0A978TP27-F1
#
_entry.id   AF-A0A978TP27-F1
#
_cell.length_a   1.000
_cell.length_b   1.000
_cell.length_c   1.000
_cell.angle_alpha   90.00
_cell.angle_beta   90.00
_cell.angle_gamma   90.00
#
_symmetry.space_group_name_H-M   'P 1'
#
loop_
_entity.id
_entity.type
_entity.pdbx_description
1 polymer ?
#
loop_
_entity_poly.entity_id
_entity_poly.type
_entity_poly.pdbx_seq_one_letter_code
_entity_poly.pdbx_strand_id
1 'polypeptide(L)'
;PREIEQHWIESGQFEGRLRSEKEFYELHGLNPDALPADFDWKAYLELNPDLQGHFNSKWSVIQHFLVHGAKEGRLYSFNQLYYKPKSASQSVLNSSNSSSEREPEVDSKFDWSFYLDYNDDLKGLASYEEAYYHWLNHGKTEGRLASEEQFYEAHGIKKSDIPIDFDWQGYLDLHLDLKENIKSKWKAISHYLTIGWQEKRIYSLEQLHKGSQVAEQSIANFADPPIKSSVQRLAVFFHLYYFDLWDEIRSYIQNIEEDFDFYVNIVESIWQPEIHDRIRQDFPQARIQISPNRGKDIGGHLASMDLVDFSQYDVFCLIHTKKSPHVSHLISDQWRRDLYEAILGTPEKVKTNLQIIRQDPSVGLIGSRYWRNTDVLNNSTHYEKLLDEFAINPDARACEYLSGTMMFVRPKILKTIYDKFKNDDLEHGDGKDLEFQKDGQIAHALERLIGNLVRHYGMRLFWQE
;
A
#
# COMPACT_ATOMS: atom_id res chain seq x y z
N PRO A 1 -20.04 -32.73 -29.44
CA PRO A 1 -19.65 -33.82 -28.51
C PRO A 1 -19.39 -35.16 -29.22
N ARG A 2 -20.40 -35.75 -29.87
CA ARG A 2 -20.26 -37.04 -30.59
C ARG A 2 -19.27 -37.00 -31.76
N GLU A 3 -19.23 -35.91 -32.51
CA GLU A 3 -18.29 -35.77 -33.65
C GLU A 3 -16.83 -35.63 -33.22
N ILE A 4 -16.57 -34.99 -32.07
CA ILE A 4 -15.20 -34.86 -31.50
C ILE A 4 -14.73 -36.20 -30.94
N GLU A 5 -15.63 -36.94 -30.29
CA GLU A 5 -15.36 -38.28 -29.77
C GLU A 5 -15.10 -39.27 -30.92
N GLN A 6 -15.91 -39.22 -31.98
CA GLN A 6 -15.72 -40.02 -33.19
C GLN A 6 -14.36 -39.71 -33.87
N HIS A 7 -14.02 -38.44 -34.02
CA HIS A 7 -12.71 -38.03 -34.55
C HIS A 7 -11.54 -38.50 -33.68
N TRP A 8 -11.66 -38.47 -32.34
CA TRP A 8 -10.61 -38.98 -31.47
C TRP A 8 -10.42 -40.50 -31.63
N ILE A 9 -11.51 -41.26 -31.76
CA ILE A 9 -11.48 -42.70 -32.00
C ILE A 9 -10.87 -43.04 -33.38
N GLU A 10 -11.22 -42.28 -34.42
CA GLU A 10 -10.80 -42.60 -35.78
C GLU A 10 -9.35 -42.20 -36.08
N SER A 11 -8.85 -41.11 -35.49
CA SER A 11 -7.50 -40.59 -35.77
C SER A 11 -6.73 -40.14 -34.53
N GLY A 12 -7.38 -39.48 -33.57
CA GLY A 12 -6.72 -38.89 -32.41
C GLY A 12 -5.91 -39.88 -31.56
N GLN A 13 -6.45 -41.07 -31.27
CA GLN A 13 -5.76 -42.08 -30.46
C GLN A 13 -4.51 -42.65 -31.16
N PHE A 14 -4.53 -42.79 -32.49
CA PHE A 14 -3.39 -43.29 -33.27
C PHE A 14 -2.30 -42.22 -33.46
N GLU A 15 -2.68 -40.94 -33.38
CA GLU A 15 -1.77 -39.80 -33.36
C GLU A 15 -1.23 -39.50 -31.94
N GLY A 16 -1.61 -40.28 -30.94
CA GLY A 16 -1.19 -40.08 -29.54
C GLY A 16 -1.83 -38.88 -28.86
N ARG A 17 -2.96 -38.37 -29.37
CA ARG A 17 -3.70 -37.25 -28.75
C ARG A 17 -4.46 -37.74 -27.52
N LEU A 18 -4.41 -36.94 -26.46
CA LEU A 18 -5.09 -37.24 -25.20
C LEU A 18 -6.57 -36.85 -25.26
N ARG A 19 -7.42 -37.68 -24.66
CA ARG A 19 -8.89 -37.53 -24.67
C ARG A 19 -9.43 -36.66 -23.53
N SER A 20 -8.63 -36.48 -22.48
CA SER A 20 -9.00 -35.67 -21.32
C SER A 20 -7.78 -35.21 -20.52
N GLU A 21 -7.97 -34.17 -19.70
CA GLU A 21 -6.95 -33.68 -18.76
C GLU A 21 -6.52 -34.78 -17.78
N LYS A 22 -7.45 -35.62 -17.34
CA LYS A 22 -7.17 -36.76 -16.46
C LYS A 22 -6.14 -37.72 -17.06
N GLU A 23 -6.25 -38.01 -18.35
CA GLU A 23 -5.31 -38.89 -19.07
C GLU A 23 -3.92 -38.25 -19.20
N PHE A 24 -3.83 -36.92 -19.30
CA PHE A 24 -2.57 -36.18 -19.28
C PHE A 24 -1.85 -36.32 -17.93
N TYR A 25 -2.57 -36.14 -16.82
CA TYR A 25 -2.01 -36.30 -15.48
C TYR A 25 -1.51 -37.73 -15.25
N GLU A 26 -2.30 -38.74 -15.64
CA GLU A 26 -1.94 -40.15 -15.54
C GLU A 26 -0.69 -40.50 -16.39
N LEU A 27 -0.63 -40.03 -17.64
CA LEU A 27 0.50 -40.29 -18.54
C LEU A 27 1.81 -39.70 -18.03
N HIS A 28 1.77 -38.52 -17.42
CA HIS A 28 2.96 -37.82 -16.94
C HIS A 28 3.27 -38.03 -15.45
N GLY A 29 2.48 -38.86 -14.76
CA GLY A 29 2.64 -39.11 -13.32
C GLY A 29 2.49 -37.85 -12.47
N LEU A 30 1.65 -36.92 -12.90
CA LEU A 30 1.42 -35.63 -12.26
C LEU A 30 0.17 -35.67 -11.37
N ASN A 31 0.21 -34.97 -10.25
CA ASN A 31 -0.97 -34.77 -9.39
C ASN A 31 -1.95 -33.81 -10.11
N PRO A 32 -3.27 -34.08 -10.16
CA PRO A 32 -4.27 -33.12 -10.63
C PRO A 32 -4.20 -31.74 -9.93
N ASP A 33 -3.71 -31.69 -8.69
CA ASP A 33 -3.50 -30.45 -7.93
C ASP A 33 -2.08 -29.83 -8.14
N ALA A 34 -1.31 -30.32 -9.11
CA ALA A 34 0.06 -29.84 -9.37
C ALA A 34 0.10 -28.43 -10.00
N LEU A 35 -1.05 -27.91 -10.45
CA LEU A 35 -1.15 -26.55 -10.95
C LEU A 35 -1.32 -25.59 -9.75
N PRO A 36 -0.41 -24.64 -9.53
CA PRO A 36 -0.53 -23.63 -8.48
C PRO A 36 -1.87 -22.90 -8.57
N ALA A 37 -2.49 -22.64 -7.41
CA ALA A 37 -3.78 -21.96 -7.33
C ALA A 37 -3.75 -20.55 -7.94
N ASP A 38 -2.58 -19.90 -7.95
CA ASP A 38 -2.34 -18.58 -8.53
C ASP A 38 -1.68 -18.63 -9.93
N PHE A 39 -1.65 -19.79 -10.58
CA PHE A 39 -1.09 -19.94 -11.92
C PHE A 39 -1.82 -19.05 -12.93
N ASP A 40 -1.08 -18.12 -13.54
CA ASP A 40 -1.58 -17.25 -14.59
C ASP A 40 -0.84 -17.55 -15.91
N TRP A 41 -1.55 -18.19 -16.84
CA TRP A 41 -0.98 -18.59 -18.13
C TRP A 41 -0.52 -17.38 -18.99
N LYS A 42 -1.10 -16.20 -18.80
CA LYS A 42 -0.67 -14.98 -19.52
C LYS A 42 0.60 -14.45 -18.89
N ALA A 43 0.63 -14.33 -17.56
CA ALA A 43 1.83 -13.95 -16.83
C ALA A 43 2.98 -14.93 -17.10
N TYR A 44 2.71 -16.23 -17.17
CA TYR A 44 3.69 -17.25 -17.52
C TYR A 44 4.31 -17.03 -18.91
N LEU A 45 3.54 -16.64 -19.93
CA LEU A 45 4.10 -16.30 -21.27
C LEU A 45 4.85 -14.96 -21.29
N GLU A 46 4.47 -14.02 -20.44
CA GLU A 46 5.09 -12.70 -20.35
C GLU A 46 6.43 -12.76 -19.58
N LEU A 47 6.46 -13.53 -18.50
CA LEU A 47 7.64 -13.78 -17.67
C LEU A 47 8.64 -14.75 -18.32
N ASN A 48 8.23 -15.47 -19.37
CA ASN A 48 9.06 -16.40 -20.13
C ASN A 48 9.01 -16.10 -21.64
N PRO A 49 9.72 -15.04 -22.10
CA PRO A 49 9.60 -14.57 -23.49
C PRO A 49 9.95 -15.60 -24.57
N ASP A 50 10.77 -16.61 -24.24
CA ASP A 50 11.12 -17.73 -25.12
C ASP A 50 9.92 -18.62 -25.49
N LEU A 51 8.82 -18.53 -24.74
CA LEU A 51 7.58 -19.28 -24.96
C LEU A 51 6.57 -18.53 -25.84
N GLN A 52 6.81 -17.25 -26.15
CA GLN A 52 5.86 -16.44 -26.91
C GLN A 52 5.71 -16.93 -28.36
N GLY A 53 4.46 -17.07 -28.81
CA GLY A 53 4.16 -17.53 -30.18
C GLY A 53 4.24 -19.05 -30.40
N HIS A 54 4.62 -19.83 -29.37
CA HIS A 54 4.75 -21.29 -29.47
C HIS A 54 3.50 -22.07 -29.02
N PHE A 55 2.51 -21.38 -28.44
CA PHE A 55 1.30 -21.98 -27.88
C PHE A 55 0.04 -21.41 -28.52
N ASN A 56 -0.93 -22.28 -28.82
CA ASN A 56 -2.18 -21.90 -29.49
C ASN A 56 -3.40 -21.92 -28.54
N SER A 57 -3.21 -22.29 -27.27
CA SER A 57 -4.29 -22.38 -26.28
C SER A 57 -3.77 -22.28 -24.85
N LYS A 58 -4.62 -21.81 -23.93
CA LYS A 58 -4.35 -21.80 -22.48
C LYS A 58 -3.90 -23.18 -21.98
N TRP A 59 -4.54 -24.25 -22.44
CA TRP A 59 -4.21 -25.60 -22.01
C TRP A 59 -2.80 -26.02 -22.44
N SER A 60 -2.38 -25.71 -23.66
CA SER A 60 -1.01 -26.01 -24.12
C SER A 60 0.08 -25.31 -23.29
N VAL A 61 -0.23 -24.13 -22.73
CA VAL A 61 0.66 -23.41 -21.79
C VAL A 61 0.71 -24.11 -20.43
N ILE A 62 -0.44 -24.55 -19.91
CA ILE A 62 -0.53 -25.32 -18.66
C ILE A 62 0.26 -26.63 -18.77
N GLN A 63 0.10 -27.34 -19.90
CA GLN A 63 0.83 -28.59 -20.15
C GLN A 63 2.35 -28.36 -20.14
N HIS A 64 2.82 -27.30 -20.80
CA HIS A 64 4.23 -26.94 -20.77
C HIS A 64 4.70 -26.62 -19.35
N PHE A 65 3.95 -25.82 -18.60
CA PHE A 65 4.31 -25.50 -17.22
C PHE A 65 4.41 -26.76 -16.34
N LEU A 66 3.42 -27.63 -16.39
CA LEU A 66 3.35 -28.84 -15.57
C LEU A 66 4.45 -29.86 -15.89
N VAL A 67 4.85 -29.97 -17.17
CA VAL A 67 5.87 -30.95 -17.60
C VAL A 67 7.30 -30.38 -17.45
N HIS A 68 7.47 -29.10 -17.77
CA HIS A 68 8.78 -28.43 -17.90
C HIS A 68 8.92 -27.24 -16.96
N GLY A 69 7.99 -26.28 -17.02
CA GLY A 69 8.14 -24.97 -16.37
C GLY A 69 8.35 -25.01 -14.87
N ALA A 70 7.61 -25.87 -14.15
CA ALA A 70 7.77 -26.04 -12.70
C ALA A 70 9.16 -26.59 -12.32
N LYS A 71 9.70 -27.53 -13.10
CA LYS A 71 11.04 -28.10 -12.88
C LYS A 71 12.16 -27.13 -13.23
N GLU A 72 11.91 -26.26 -14.21
CA GLU A 72 12.83 -25.21 -14.66
C GLU A 72 12.81 -23.99 -13.72
N GLY A 73 11.94 -23.96 -12.71
CA GLY A 73 11.81 -22.82 -11.79
C GLY A 73 11.27 -21.56 -12.46
N ARG A 74 10.52 -21.71 -13.56
CA ARG A 74 9.96 -20.59 -14.32
C ARG A 74 8.89 -19.89 -13.51
N LEU A 75 8.93 -18.56 -13.53
CA LEU A 75 7.88 -17.74 -12.94
C LEU A 75 6.59 -17.89 -13.74
N TYR A 76 5.48 -18.08 -13.04
CA TYR A 76 4.16 -18.39 -13.57
C TYR A 76 3.06 -17.46 -13.07
N SER A 77 3.41 -16.51 -12.21
CA SER A 77 2.52 -15.48 -11.71
C SER A 77 3.35 -14.24 -11.35
N PHE A 78 2.84 -13.05 -11.64
CA PHE A 78 3.48 -11.81 -11.22
C PHE A 78 3.55 -11.68 -9.70
N ASN A 79 2.68 -12.38 -8.96
CA ASN A 79 2.75 -12.47 -7.50
C ASN A 79 4.12 -12.99 -7.01
N GLN A 80 4.77 -13.85 -7.81
CA GLN A 80 6.09 -14.41 -7.48
C GLN A 80 7.24 -13.42 -7.63
N LEU A 81 7.02 -12.25 -8.25
CA LEU A 81 8.01 -11.15 -8.23
C LEU A 81 8.04 -10.44 -6.87
N TYR A 82 6.94 -10.50 -6.10
CA TYR A 82 6.77 -9.81 -4.82
C TYR A 82 7.12 -10.72 -3.63
N TYR A 83 7.14 -12.04 -3.82
CA TYR A 83 7.62 -13.03 -2.85
C TYR A 83 8.91 -13.66 -3.37
N LYS A 84 10.08 -13.23 -2.88
CA LYS A 84 11.35 -13.91 -3.21
C LYS A 84 11.34 -15.35 -2.68
N PRO A 85 11.48 -16.38 -3.53
CA PRO A 85 11.89 -17.70 -3.07
C PRO A 85 13.38 -17.67 -2.72
N LYS A 86 13.79 -18.34 -1.64
CA LYS A 86 15.20 -18.68 -1.37
C LYS A 86 15.77 -19.38 -2.62
N SER A 87 16.92 -18.89 -3.09
CA SER A 87 17.63 -19.40 -4.26
C SER A 87 17.93 -20.90 -4.14
N ALA A 88 17.50 -21.66 -5.15
CA ALA A 88 18.01 -22.99 -5.40
C ALA A 88 19.48 -22.90 -5.84
N SER A 89 20.37 -23.60 -5.13
CA SER A 89 21.69 -23.96 -5.63
C SER A 89 21.74 -25.46 -5.80
N GLN A 90 22.02 -25.88 -7.04
CA GLN A 90 22.25 -27.27 -7.44
C GLN A 90 23.51 -27.82 -6.78
N SER A 91 23.42 -29.04 -6.26
CA SER A 91 24.45 -30.04 -6.50
C SER A 91 23.85 -31.45 -6.51
N VAL A 92 24.51 -32.30 -7.29
CA VAL A 92 24.07 -33.57 -7.85
C VAL A 92 24.87 -34.71 -7.20
N LEU A 93 24.24 -35.89 -7.12
CA LEU A 93 24.76 -37.26 -6.90
C LEU A 93 24.89 -37.83 -5.48
N ASN A 94 24.13 -38.92 -5.33
CA ASN A 94 24.47 -40.23 -4.77
C ASN A 94 24.24 -40.56 -3.29
N SER A 95 23.34 -41.54 -3.14
CA SER A 95 23.48 -42.80 -2.40
C SER A 95 22.58 -43.01 -1.19
N SER A 96 21.94 -44.17 -1.24
CA SER A 96 21.21 -44.88 -0.21
C SER A 96 21.77 -44.76 1.20
N ASN A 97 20.93 -44.36 2.16
CA ASN A 97 20.60 -45.20 3.30
C ASN A 97 19.47 -44.61 4.15
N SER A 98 18.60 -45.49 4.61
CA SER A 98 17.58 -45.25 5.61
C SER A 98 18.21 -45.00 6.98
N SER A 99 17.89 -43.86 7.60
CA SER A 99 17.73 -43.77 9.05
C SER A 99 17.00 -42.47 9.38
N SER A 100 15.93 -42.61 10.15
CA SER A 100 15.06 -41.56 10.64
C SER A 100 15.81 -40.52 11.47
N GLU A 101 15.98 -39.32 10.94
CA GLU A 101 16.13 -38.11 11.73
C GLU A 101 15.02 -37.16 11.27
N ARG A 102 14.15 -36.76 12.21
CA ARG A 102 13.09 -35.78 11.91
C ARG A 102 13.78 -34.46 11.58
N GLU A 103 13.55 -33.93 10.39
CA GLU A 103 13.83 -32.52 10.11
C GLU A 103 13.11 -31.66 11.17
N PRO A 104 13.78 -30.68 11.77
CA PRO A 104 13.15 -29.84 12.79
C PRO A 104 12.02 -29.05 12.12
N GLU A 105 10.81 -29.25 12.62
CA GLU A 105 9.68 -28.34 12.36
C GLU A 105 10.17 -26.91 12.62
N VAL A 106 10.18 -26.10 11.56
CA VAL A 106 10.50 -24.68 11.65
C VAL A 106 9.38 -24.02 12.43
N ASP A 107 9.67 -23.59 13.67
CA ASP A 107 8.72 -22.80 14.44
C ASP A 107 8.51 -21.47 13.70
N SER A 108 7.33 -21.29 13.12
CA SER A 108 6.95 -20.10 12.35
C SER A 108 6.93 -18.81 13.19
N LYS A 109 7.13 -18.92 14.51
CA LYS A 109 7.16 -17.80 15.46
C LYS A 109 8.56 -17.34 15.88
N PHE A 110 9.64 -17.95 15.38
CA PHE A 110 11.01 -17.51 15.71
C PHE A 110 11.50 -16.39 14.77
N ASP A 111 11.65 -15.18 15.31
CA ASP A 111 12.25 -14.04 14.62
C ASP A 111 13.70 -13.88 15.07
N TRP A 112 14.61 -14.39 14.25
CA TRP A 112 16.04 -14.40 14.55
C TRP A 112 16.64 -12.99 14.61
N SER A 113 16.10 -12.02 13.87
CA SER A 113 16.58 -10.64 13.85
C SER A 113 16.26 -9.95 15.17
N PHE A 114 15.00 -10.06 15.62
CA PHE A 114 14.60 -9.62 16.95
C PHE A 114 15.43 -10.34 18.03
N TYR A 115 15.58 -11.66 17.92
CA TYR A 115 16.25 -12.48 18.93
C TYR A 115 17.70 -12.05 19.15
N LEU A 116 18.45 -11.74 18.08
CA LEU A 116 19.82 -11.25 18.20
C LEU A 116 19.91 -9.80 18.69
N ASP A 117 18.99 -8.92 18.26
CA ASP A 117 18.98 -7.51 18.69
C ASP A 117 18.57 -7.35 20.17
N TYR A 118 17.62 -8.17 20.63
CA TYR A 118 17.14 -8.15 22.01
C TYR A 118 18.18 -8.66 23.02
N ASN A 119 18.96 -9.68 22.60
CA ASN A 119 19.92 -10.39 23.44
C ASN A 119 21.36 -9.98 23.15
N ASP A 120 21.85 -8.97 23.87
CA ASP A 120 23.17 -8.37 23.66
C ASP A 120 24.35 -9.37 23.69
N ASP A 121 24.22 -10.47 24.46
CA ASP A 121 25.21 -11.53 24.58
C ASP A 121 25.34 -12.40 23.31
N LEU A 122 24.37 -12.31 22.38
CA LEU A 122 24.31 -13.12 21.16
C LEU A 122 24.81 -12.39 19.91
N LYS A 123 25.32 -11.17 20.02
CA LYS A 123 25.84 -10.36 18.90
C LYS A 123 26.96 -11.02 18.09
N GLY A 124 27.54 -12.13 18.57
CA GLY A 124 28.53 -12.93 17.85
C GLY A 124 27.94 -13.99 16.90
N LEU A 125 26.64 -14.26 16.95
CA LEU A 125 25.95 -15.16 16.04
C LEU A 125 25.57 -14.39 14.76
N ALA A 126 25.84 -14.97 13.59
CA ALA A 126 25.69 -14.28 12.31
C ALA A 126 24.70 -14.96 11.36
N SER A 127 24.11 -16.10 11.75
CA SER A 127 23.15 -16.83 10.94
C SER A 127 21.86 -17.17 11.67
N TYR A 128 20.81 -17.41 10.89
CA TYR A 128 19.53 -17.92 11.37
C TYR A 128 19.73 -19.25 12.11
N GLU A 129 20.54 -20.14 11.54
CA GLU A 129 20.81 -21.47 12.06
C GLU A 129 21.48 -21.41 13.44
N GLU A 130 22.46 -20.52 13.62
CA GLU A 130 23.13 -20.27 14.90
C GLU A 130 22.17 -19.69 15.94
N ALA A 131 21.38 -18.68 15.57
CA ALA A 131 20.40 -18.03 16.45
C ALA A 131 19.29 -19.01 16.88
N TYR A 132 18.78 -19.81 15.94
CA TYR A 132 17.74 -20.81 16.18
C TYR A 132 18.26 -21.97 17.03
N TYR A 133 19.49 -22.43 16.76
CA TYR A 133 20.14 -23.45 17.57
C TYR A 133 20.34 -22.95 19.02
N HIS A 134 20.79 -21.71 19.21
CA HIS A 134 20.91 -21.12 20.53
C HIS A 134 19.55 -21.02 21.23
N TRP A 135 18.50 -20.57 20.53
CA TRP A 135 17.15 -20.49 21.08
C TRP A 135 16.58 -21.84 21.50
N LEU A 136 16.74 -22.87 20.66
CA LEU A 136 16.27 -24.22 20.95
C LEU A 136 16.95 -24.83 22.18
N ASN A 137 18.27 -24.66 22.31
CA ASN A 137 19.06 -25.32 23.35
C ASN A 137 19.15 -24.52 24.66
N HIS A 138 19.04 -23.19 24.60
CA HIS A 138 19.25 -22.28 25.74
C HIS A 138 18.10 -21.28 25.89
N GLY A 139 17.72 -20.59 24.82
CA GLY A 139 16.75 -19.49 24.89
C GLY A 139 15.39 -19.87 25.47
N LYS A 140 14.85 -21.04 25.10
CA LYS A 140 13.58 -21.56 25.63
C LYS A 140 13.61 -21.79 27.14
N THR A 141 14.68 -22.41 27.64
CA THR A 141 14.81 -22.75 29.07
C THR A 141 15.17 -21.54 29.92
N GLU A 142 15.83 -20.55 29.33
CA GLU A 142 16.14 -19.25 29.93
C GLU A 142 14.95 -18.27 29.91
N GLY A 143 13.85 -18.61 29.21
CA GLY A 143 12.66 -17.75 29.10
C GLY A 143 12.87 -16.54 28.20
N ARG A 144 13.80 -16.61 27.23
CA ARG A 144 14.06 -15.52 26.28
C ARG A 144 12.92 -15.38 25.28
N LEU A 145 12.59 -14.13 24.96
CA LEU A 145 11.60 -13.78 23.94
C LEU A 145 12.14 -14.08 22.55
N ALA A 146 11.37 -14.79 21.74
CA ALA A 146 11.76 -15.30 20.43
C ALA A 146 11.33 -14.40 19.26
N SER A 147 10.47 -13.41 19.50
CA SER A 147 9.93 -12.52 18.48
C SER A 147 9.36 -11.22 19.02
N GLU A 148 9.15 -10.26 18.12
CA GLU A 148 8.42 -9.01 18.43
C GLU A 148 7.03 -9.29 19.00
N GLU A 149 6.31 -10.26 18.44
CA GLU A 149 4.97 -10.65 18.90
C GLU A 149 5.00 -11.07 20.37
N GLN A 150 5.95 -11.94 20.74
CA GLN A 150 6.13 -12.36 22.13
C GLN A 150 6.53 -11.20 23.04
N PHE A 151 7.31 -10.24 22.54
CA PHE A 151 7.66 -9.05 23.30
C PHE A 151 6.44 -8.17 23.61
N TYR A 152 5.58 -7.92 22.63
CA TYR A 152 4.33 -7.18 22.82
C TYR A 152 3.40 -7.87 23.82
N GLU A 153 3.21 -9.19 23.66
CA GLU A 153 2.39 -10.00 24.57
C GLU A 153 2.94 -9.99 26.00
N ALA A 154 4.25 -10.21 26.18
CA ALA A 154 4.88 -10.30 27.49
C ALA A 154 4.81 -8.99 28.29
N HIS A 155 4.78 -7.85 27.61
CA HIS A 155 4.70 -6.53 28.25
C HIS A 155 3.29 -5.94 28.28
N GLY A 156 2.30 -6.59 27.65
CA GLY A 156 0.93 -6.07 27.55
C GLY A 156 0.82 -4.80 26.72
N ILE A 157 1.67 -4.67 25.69
CA ILE A 157 1.88 -3.46 24.88
C ILE A 157 1.54 -3.76 23.43
N LYS A 158 1.03 -2.78 22.69
CA LYS A 158 0.82 -2.87 21.24
C LYS A 158 1.95 -2.15 20.49
N LYS A 159 2.25 -2.61 19.28
CA LYS A 159 3.21 -1.93 18.38
C LYS A 159 2.87 -0.45 18.16
N SER A 160 1.58 -0.11 18.13
CA SER A 160 1.06 1.26 18.03
C SER A 160 1.39 2.17 19.22
N ASP A 161 1.78 1.61 20.35
CA ASP A 161 2.07 2.39 21.57
C ASP A 161 3.48 3.02 21.52
N ILE A 162 4.34 2.53 20.62
CA ILE A 162 5.66 3.10 20.35
C ILE A 162 5.46 4.38 19.53
N PRO A 163 5.92 5.56 20.01
CA PRO A 163 5.84 6.78 19.23
C PRO A 163 6.52 6.62 17.87
N ILE A 164 5.87 7.14 16.84
CA ILE A 164 6.30 6.96 15.44
C ILE A 164 7.70 7.55 15.20
N ASP A 165 8.04 8.62 15.93
CA ASP A 165 9.35 9.28 15.93
C ASP A 165 10.28 8.82 17.07
N PHE A 166 10.00 7.67 17.69
CA PHE A 166 10.84 7.15 18.78
C PHE A 166 12.25 6.82 18.27
N ASP A 167 13.18 7.73 18.53
CA ASP A 167 14.60 7.57 18.28
C ASP A 167 15.23 6.92 19.51
N TRP A 168 15.42 5.61 19.47
CA TRP A 168 15.96 4.88 20.63
C TRP A 168 17.38 5.34 21.01
N GLN A 169 18.19 5.79 20.04
CA GLN A 169 19.54 6.25 20.31
C GLN A 169 19.50 7.67 20.90
N GLY A 170 18.68 8.55 20.31
CA GLY A 170 18.38 9.88 20.85
C GLY A 170 17.75 9.83 22.24
N TYR A 171 16.87 8.86 22.51
CA TYR A 171 16.29 8.62 23.83
C TYR A 171 17.38 8.29 24.85
N LEU A 172 18.33 7.40 24.55
CA LEU A 172 19.46 7.11 25.45
C LEU A 172 20.42 8.30 25.59
N ASP A 173 20.57 9.13 24.56
CA ASP A 173 21.40 10.33 24.61
C ASP A 173 20.76 11.46 25.43
N LEU A 174 19.42 11.55 25.44
CA LEU A 174 18.65 12.47 26.28
C LEU A 174 18.59 12.03 27.74
N HIS A 175 18.71 10.73 28.02
CA HIS A 175 18.57 10.11 29.34
C HIS A 175 19.84 9.35 29.74
N LEU A 176 20.86 10.09 30.17
CA LEU A 176 22.18 9.55 30.50
C LEU A 176 22.16 8.47 31.59
N ASP A 177 21.15 8.47 32.48
CA ASP A 177 20.93 7.44 33.49
C ASP A 177 20.66 6.05 32.89
N LEU A 178 20.16 5.99 31.66
CA LEU A 178 19.86 4.74 30.95
C LEU A 178 21.04 4.24 30.11
N LYS A 179 21.91 5.14 29.66
CA LYS A 179 22.94 4.89 28.64
C LYS A 179 23.97 3.85 29.06
N GLU A 180 24.21 3.68 30.36
CA GLU A 180 25.13 2.65 30.87
C GLU A 180 24.54 1.24 30.85
N ASN A 181 23.22 1.10 31.04
CA ASN A 181 22.55 -0.19 31.29
C ASN A 181 21.70 -0.68 30.11
N ILE A 182 21.28 0.21 29.20
CA ILE A 182 20.46 -0.12 28.03
C ILE A 182 21.32 0.00 26.76
N LYS A 183 21.49 -1.11 26.05
CA LYS A 183 22.38 -1.23 24.87
C LYS A 183 21.69 -1.67 23.59
N SER A 184 20.38 -1.90 23.63
CA SER A 184 19.60 -2.33 22.46
C SER A 184 18.34 -1.49 22.30
N LYS A 185 17.89 -1.41 21.04
CA LYS A 185 16.67 -0.71 20.64
C LYS A 185 15.46 -1.19 21.43
N TRP A 186 15.26 -2.51 21.52
CA TRP A 186 14.09 -3.09 22.19
C TRP A 186 14.09 -2.89 23.70
N LYS A 187 15.25 -2.85 24.35
CA LYS A 187 15.33 -2.49 25.78
C LYS A 187 15.02 -1.01 26.01
N ALA A 188 15.44 -0.13 25.08
CA ALA A 188 15.08 1.30 25.14
C ALA A 188 13.58 1.52 24.93
N ILE A 189 12.96 0.80 23.98
CA ILE A 189 11.52 0.79 23.75
C ILE A 189 10.78 0.26 25.00
N SER A 190 11.22 -0.87 25.55
CA SER A 190 10.63 -1.45 26.76
C SER A 190 10.67 -0.46 27.93
N HIS A 191 11.83 0.16 28.18
CA HIS A 191 11.98 1.17 29.23
C HIS A 191 11.06 2.37 29.00
N TYR A 192 11.01 2.90 27.77
CA TYR A 192 10.15 4.03 27.48
C TYR A 192 8.67 3.71 27.77
N LEU A 193 8.16 2.58 27.30
CA LEU A 193 6.74 2.27 27.44
C LEU A 193 6.33 1.86 28.85
N THR A 194 7.25 1.30 29.63
CA THR A 194 6.96 0.87 31.02
C THR A 194 7.21 1.96 32.05
N ILE A 195 8.24 2.78 31.86
CA ILE A 195 8.71 3.78 32.84
C ILE A 195 8.72 5.18 32.22
N GLY A 196 9.39 5.35 31.07
CA GLY A 196 9.63 6.66 30.46
C GLY A 196 8.36 7.44 30.11
N TRP A 197 7.30 6.75 29.70
CA TRP A 197 5.98 7.32 29.40
C TRP A 197 5.35 7.94 30.65
N GLN A 198 5.38 7.23 31.78
CA GLN A 198 4.83 7.70 33.05
C GLN A 198 5.64 8.89 33.60
N GLU A 199 6.95 8.86 33.41
CA GLU A 199 7.87 9.93 33.78
C GLU A 199 7.86 11.12 32.79
N LYS A 200 7.08 11.03 31.70
CA LYS A 200 7.00 12.05 30.63
C LYS A 200 8.38 12.37 30.02
N ARG A 201 9.23 11.35 29.90
CA ARG A 201 10.56 11.49 29.31
C ARG A 201 10.44 11.81 27.83
N ILE A 202 11.20 12.82 27.39
CA ILE A 202 11.32 13.19 25.97
C ILE A 202 11.96 12.03 25.23
N TYR A 203 11.38 11.62 24.11
CA TYR A 203 11.76 10.39 23.42
C TYR A 203 12.30 10.58 22.01
N SER A 204 12.38 11.83 21.56
CA SER A 204 13.00 12.19 20.28
C SER A 204 13.56 13.62 20.33
N LEU A 205 14.58 13.89 19.50
CA LEU A 205 15.09 15.26 19.30
C LEU A 205 14.04 16.15 18.63
N GLU A 206 13.15 15.56 17.82
CA GLU A 206 12.04 16.26 17.18
C GLU A 206 11.03 16.78 18.22
N GLN A 207 10.71 15.97 19.23
CA GLN A 207 9.83 16.37 20.34
C GLN A 207 10.45 17.51 21.17
N LEU A 208 11.77 17.48 21.39
CA LEU A 208 12.51 18.55 22.07
C LEU A 208 12.43 19.89 21.30
N HIS A 209 12.58 19.85 19.98
CA HIS A 209 12.50 21.04 19.13
C HIS A 209 11.08 21.62 19.06
N LYS A 210 10.05 20.77 18.96
CA LYS A 210 8.64 21.22 18.96
C LYS A 210 8.26 21.90 20.28
N GLY A 211 8.70 21.38 21.42
CA GLY A 211 8.46 22.01 22.73
C GLY A 211 9.09 23.39 22.88
N SER A 212 10.24 23.62 22.23
CA SER A 212 10.95 24.89 22.27
C SER A 212 10.30 25.97 21.39
N GLN A 213 9.74 25.59 20.24
CA GLN A 213 9.07 26.53 19.31
C GLN A 213 7.71 27.03 19.82
N VAL A 214 6.97 26.21 20.57
CA VAL A 214 5.67 26.60 21.15
C VAL A 214 5.82 27.65 22.25
N ALA A 215 6.94 27.63 22.98
CA ALA A 215 7.25 28.62 24.01
C ALA A 215 7.56 30.02 23.44
N GLU A 216 8.05 30.11 22.20
CA GLU A 216 8.40 31.38 21.54
C GLU A 216 7.20 32.03 20.83
N GLN A 217 6.20 31.26 20.41
CA GLN A 217 5.06 31.75 19.61
C GLN A 217 3.89 32.34 20.44
N SER A 218 3.87 32.16 21.76
CA SER A 218 2.73 32.54 22.61
C SER A 218 2.72 34.01 23.10
N ILE A 219 3.61 34.87 22.58
CA ILE A 219 3.78 36.26 23.08
C ILE A 219 3.23 37.35 22.12
N ALA A 220 2.79 37.04 20.90
CA ALA A 220 2.46 38.08 19.90
C ALA A 220 0.97 38.19 19.49
N ASN A 221 0.23 38.98 20.28
CA ASN A 221 -0.80 39.98 19.90
C ASN A 221 -2.20 39.64 19.34
N PHE A 222 -3.14 40.48 19.82
CA PHE A 222 -4.59 40.54 19.64
C PHE A 222 -5.07 41.49 18.49
N ALA A 223 -6.23 41.13 17.92
CA ALA A 223 -7.35 41.92 17.32
C ALA A 223 -7.30 42.52 15.87
N ASP A 224 -8.44 42.32 15.17
CA ASP A 224 -8.83 42.35 13.72
C ASP A 224 -8.84 43.70 12.94
N PRO A 225 -8.76 43.73 11.57
CA PRO A 225 -9.92 43.60 10.63
C PRO A 225 -9.60 42.84 9.28
N PRO A 226 -10.52 42.70 8.28
CA PRO A 226 -10.65 41.51 7.44
C PRO A 226 -9.58 41.37 6.36
N ILE A 227 -8.92 40.21 6.34
CA ILE A 227 -7.85 39.88 5.38
C ILE A 227 -8.48 39.31 4.10
N LYS A 228 -8.25 39.97 2.96
CA LYS A 228 -8.31 39.31 1.64
C LYS A 228 -7.32 38.15 1.70
N SER A 229 -7.80 36.90 1.74
CA SER A 229 -6.97 35.73 2.03
C SER A 229 -5.82 35.60 1.02
N SER A 230 -4.62 35.96 1.46
CA SER A 230 -3.37 35.91 0.70
C SER A 230 -2.68 34.55 0.79
N VAL A 231 -3.44 33.48 0.98
CA VAL A 231 -2.88 32.14 1.15
C VAL A 231 -3.06 31.38 -0.16
N GLN A 232 -2.06 31.48 -1.04
CA GLN A 232 -1.91 30.60 -2.20
C GLN A 232 -0.95 29.48 -1.80
N ARG A 233 -1.48 28.41 -1.21
CA ARG A 233 -0.68 27.28 -0.70
C ARG A 233 -1.33 25.98 -1.12
N LEU A 234 -0.53 25.16 -1.81
CA LEU A 234 -0.91 23.85 -2.30
C LEU A 234 -0.49 22.77 -1.28
N ALA A 235 -1.42 21.87 -0.95
CA ALA A 235 -1.07 20.59 -0.33
C ALA A 235 -1.24 19.46 -1.34
N VAL A 236 -0.22 18.62 -1.47
CA VAL A 236 -0.26 17.41 -2.28
C VAL A 236 -0.36 16.21 -1.34
N PHE A 237 -1.44 15.47 -1.46
CA PHE A 237 -1.69 14.24 -0.71
C PHE A 237 -1.42 13.05 -1.62
N PHE A 238 -0.44 12.23 -1.25
CA PHE A 238 -0.07 11.02 -1.97
C PHE A 238 -0.34 9.77 -1.14
N HIS A 239 -1.20 8.88 -1.66
CA HIS A 239 -1.45 7.57 -1.06
C HIS A 239 -0.70 6.46 -1.83
N LEU A 240 0.18 5.75 -1.12
CA LEU A 240 1.13 4.78 -1.66
C LEU A 240 0.79 3.35 -1.23
N TYR A 241 0.35 2.55 -2.20
CA TYR A 241 0.15 1.09 -2.08
C TYR A 241 1.07 0.30 -3.02
N TYR A 242 1.31 0.78 -4.25
CA TYR A 242 2.18 0.11 -5.24
C TYR A 242 3.51 0.85 -5.43
N PHE A 243 4.53 0.49 -4.64
CA PHE A 243 5.81 1.19 -4.65
C PHE A 243 6.59 1.10 -5.97
N ASP A 244 6.37 0.06 -6.77
CA ASP A 244 7.01 -0.07 -8.09
C ASP A 244 6.59 1.03 -9.10
N LEU A 245 5.51 1.78 -8.82
CA LEU A 245 5.08 2.93 -9.60
C LEU A 245 5.78 4.25 -9.19
N TRP A 246 6.64 4.23 -8.16
CA TRP A 246 7.21 5.45 -7.59
C TRP A 246 7.98 6.31 -8.60
N ASP A 247 8.85 5.72 -9.41
CA ASP A 247 9.67 6.50 -10.35
C ASP A 247 8.81 7.20 -11.42
N GLU A 248 7.73 6.57 -11.89
CA GLU A 248 6.76 7.19 -12.81
C GLU A 248 6.02 8.34 -12.12
N ILE A 249 5.47 8.10 -10.92
CA ILE A 249 4.67 9.09 -10.19
C ILE A 249 5.52 10.29 -9.73
N ARG A 250 6.76 10.05 -9.30
CA ARG A 250 7.71 11.12 -8.97
C ARG A 250 7.87 12.10 -10.13
N SER A 251 7.96 11.59 -11.37
CA SER A 251 8.13 12.45 -12.55
C SER A 251 6.95 13.40 -12.75
N TYR A 252 5.72 12.97 -12.44
CA TYR A 252 4.54 13.84 -12.45
C TYR A 252 4.57 14.86 -11.32
N ILE A 253 4.95 14.47 -10.10
CA ILE A 253 5.04 15.40 -8.96
C ILE A 253 6.09 16.49 -9.23
N GLN A 254 7.19 16.15 -9.91
CA GLN A 254 8.25 17.10 -10.30
C GLN A 254 7.78 18.18 -11.30
N ASN A 255 6.62 18.02 -11.94
CA ASN A 255 6.04 19.07 -12.78
C ASN A 255 5.39 20.21 -11.96
N ILE A 256 5.30 20.08 -10.64
CA ILE A 256 4.80 21.15 -9.76
C ILE A 256 5.95 22.13 -9.46
N GLU A 257 5.95 23.28 -10.14
CA GLU A 257 7.00 24.30 -10.02
C GLU A 257 6.81 25.31 -8.88
N GLU A 258 5.62 25.37 -8.28
CA GLU A 258 5.35 26.22 -7.10
C GLU A 258 5.62 25.47 -5.80
N ASP A 259 5.81 26.21 -4.70
CA ASP A 259 5.97 25.61 -3.38
C ASP A 259 4.70 24.84 -2.96
N PHE A 260 4.88 23.61 -2.50
CA PHE A 260 3.80 22.77 -1.98
C PHE A 260 4.23 21.98 -0.75
N ASP A 261 3.27 21.70 0.11
CA ASP A 261 3.43 20.76 1.21
C ASP A 261 3.08 19.35 0.76
N PHE A 262 4.00 18.40 0.94
CA PHE A 262 3.82 17.03 0.49
C PHE A 262 3.49 16.09 1.65
N TYR A 263 2.27 15.56 1.66
CA TYR A 263 1.76 14.61 2.64
C TYR A 263 1.69 13.22 2.02
N VAL A 264 2.43 12.27 2.57
CA VAL A 264 2.53 10.91 2.03
C VAL A 264 1.96 9.92 3.03
N ASN A 265 0.96 9.16 2.60
CA ASN A 265 0.43 8.02 3.33
C ASN A 265 0.92 6.72 2.70
N ILE A 266 1.73 5.96 3.43
CA ILE A 266 2.19 4.63 3.04
C ILE A 266 1.26 3.60 3.69
N VAL A 267 0.77 2.64 2.91
CA VAL A 267 -0.01 1.55 3.49
C VAL A 267 0.87 0.64 4.33
N GLU A 268 0.41 0.29 5.53
CA GLU A 268 1.21 -0.47 6.51
C GLU A 268 1.71 -1.82 5.96
N SER A 269 0.91 -2.49 5.12
CA SER A 269 1.22 -3.81 4.58
C SER A 269 2.34 -3.81 3.54
N ILE A 270 2.66 -2.65 2.97
CA ILE A 270 3.76 -2.50 2.00
C ILE A 270 4.94 -1.72 2.57
N TRP A 271 4.82 -1.15 3.78
CA TRP A 271 5.84 -0.30 4.36
C TRP A 271 7.15 -1.06 4.63
N GLN A 272 8.26 -0.46 4.18
CA GLN A 272 9.63 -0.88 4.46
C GLN A 272 10.49 0.38 4.64
N PRO A 273 11.55 0.36 5.47
CA PRO A 273 12.43 1.51 5.67
C PRO A 273 12.98 2.12 4.38
N GLU A 274 13.29 1.29 3.38
CA GLU A 274 13.84 1.70 2.09
C GLU A 274 12.87 2.56 1.28
N ILE A 275 11.55 2.32 1.41
CA ILE A 275 10.51 3.14 0.78
C ILE A 275 10.55 4.55 1.36
N HIS A 276 10.62 4.64 2.69
CA HIS A 276 10.68 5.91 3.40
C HIS A 276 11.94 6.71 3.00
N ASP A 277 13.10 6.04 2.97
CA ASP A 277 14.37 6.66 2.58
C ASP A 277 14.35 7.14 1.13
N ARG A 278 13.78 6.34 0.22
CA ARG A 278 13.64 6.72 -1.19
C ARG A 278 12.76 7.96 -1.37
N ILE A 279 11.64 8.04 -0.65
CA ILE A 279 10.74 9.20 -0.71
C ILE A 279 11.42 10.44 -0.14
N ARG A 280 12.14 10.33 0.99
CA ARG A 280 12.88 11.47 1.56
C ARG A 280 14.08 11.89 0.72
N GLN A 281 14.71 10.96 0.00
CA GLN A 281 15.78 11.29 -0.95
C GLN A 281 15.27 12.19 -2.06
N ASP A 282 14.10 11.86 -2.62
CA ASP A 282 13.49 12.61 -3.72
C ASP A 282 12.76 13.88 -3.23
N PHE A 283 12.13 13.82 -2.06
CA PHE A 283 11.38 14.91 -1.42
C PHE A 283 11.72 15.01 0.09
N PRO A 284 12.80 15.72 0.47
CA PRO A 284 13.25 15.79 1.86
C PRO A 284 12.25 16.39 2.86
N GLN A 285 11.33 17.22 2.38
CA GLN A 285 10.28 17.87 3.18
C GLN A 285 8.98 17.06 3.27
N ALA A 286 8.95 15.84 2.71
CA ALA A 286 7.76 15.00 2.73
C ALA A 286 7.35 14.65 4.18
N ARG A 287 6.09 14.92 4.51
CA ARG A 287 5.45 14.50 5.77
C ARG A 287 4.88 13.11 5.56
N ILE A 288 5.63 12.10 5.98
CA ILE A 288 5.29 10.69 5.75
C ILE A 288 4.58 10.13 6.99
N GLN A 289 3.48 9.43 6.75
CA GLN A 289 2.76 8.64 7.74
C GLN A 289 2.46 7.24 7.20
N ILE A 290 2.11 6.34 8.12
CA ILE A 290 1.77 4.95 7.83
C ILE A 290 0.37 4.70 8.37
N SER A 291 -0.50 4.08 7.57
CA SER A 291 -1.83 3.70 8.02
C SER A 291 -2.28 2.35 7.48
N PRO A 292 -3.23 1.67 8.16
CA PRO A 292 -3.86 0.47 7.65
C PRO A 292 -4.53 0.69 6.29
N ASN A 293 -4.69 -0.38 5.50
CA ASN A 293 -5.42 -0.31 4.23
C ASN A 293 -6.94 -0.23 4.46
N ARG A 294 -7.44 0.82 5.12
CA ARG A 294 -8.87 1.05 5.38
C ARG A 294 -9.40 2.12 4.46
N GLY A 295 -10.49 1.82 3.75
CA GLY A 295 -11.12 2.76 2.82
C GLY A 295 -10.27 3.10 1.58
N LYS A 296 -9.25 2.29 1.27
CA LYS A 296 -8.38 2.43 0.08
C LYS A 296 -7.74 3.83 -0.01
N ASP A 297 -7.68 4.40 -1.21
CA ASP A 297 -7.15 5.74 -1.47
C ASP A 297 -7.91 6.83 -0.70
N ILE A 298 -9.25 6.78 -0.64
CA ILE A 298 -10.06 7.73 0.13
C ILE A 298 -9.66 7.72 1.60
N GLY A 299 -9.62 6.54 2.22
CA GLY A 299 -9.25 6.42 3.63
C GLY A 299 -7.79 6.82 3.89
N GLY A 300 -6.89 6.49 2.96
CA GLY A 300 -5.51 6.95 3.03
C GLY A 300 -5.34 8.46 2.92
N HIS A 301 -6.14 9.13 2.07
CA HIS A 301 -6.19 10.58 1.99
C HIS A 301 -6.75 11.20 3.29
N LEU A 302 -7.83 10.62 3.84
CA LEU A 302 -8.40 11.06 5.12
C LEU A 302 -7.40 10.92 6.27
N ALA A 303 -6.64 9.83 6.31
CA ALA A 303 -5.58 9.66 7.29
C ALA A 303 -4.54 10.79 7.16
N SER A 304 -4.11 11.16 5.95
CA SER A 304 -3.13 12.24 5.78
C SER A 304 -3.66 13.60 6.25
N MET A 305 -4.98 13.80 6.21
CA MET A 305 -5.61 15.05 6.64
C MET A 305 -5.57 15.25 8.16
N ASP A 306 -5.26 14.22 8.96
CA ASP A 306 -5.01 14.35 10.40
C ASP A 306 -3.80 15.24 10.71
N LEU A 307 -2.88 15.35 9.75
CA LEU A 307 -1.67 16.19 9.86
C LEU A 307 -1.90 17.63 9.37
N VAL A 308 -3.10 17.96 8.90
CA VAL A 308 -3.34 19.15 8.09
C VAL A 308 -4.24 20.15 8.78
N ASP A 309 -3.75 21.38 8.88
CA ASP A 309 -4.60 22.54 9.10
C ASP A 309 -5.15 23.05 7.76
N PHE A 310 -6.40 22.71 7.47
CA PHE A 310 -7.10 23.06 6.22
C PHE A 310 -7.14 24.57 5.95
N SER A 311 -7.03 25.42 6.98
CA SER A 311 -7.06 26.88 6.82
C SER A 311 -5.81 27.44 6.14
N GLN A 312 -4.74 26.64 6.05
CA GLN A 312 -3.46 27.04 5.48
C GLN A 312 -3.38 26.83 3.96
N TYR A 313 -4.40 26.26 3.33
CA TYR A 313 -4.35 25.85 1.94
C TYR A 313 -5.55 26.39 1.16
N ASP A 314 -5.34 26.72 -0.11
CA ASP A 314 -6.40 27.12 -1.04
C ASP A 314 -6.76 26.02 -2.05
N VAL A 315 -5.81 25.10 -2.29
CA VAL A 315 -5.97 23.97 -3.21
C VAL A 315 -5.35 22.72 -2.59
N PHE A 316 -6.06 21.61 -2.73
CA PHE A 316 -5.52 20.27 -2.48
C PHE A 316 -5.35 19.52 -3.80
N CYS A 317 -4.24 18.79 -3.93
CA CYS A 317 -4.02 17.81 -4.98
C CYS A 317 -4.06 16.42 -4.36
N LEU A 318 -4.98 15.58 -4.81
CA LEU A 318 -5.04 14.17 -4.43
C LEU A 318 -4.41 13.34 -5.54
N ILE A 319 -3.45 12.49 -5.17
CA ILE A 319 -2.84 11.50 -6.07
C ILE A 319 -2.60 10.19 -5.32
N HIS A 320 -2.63 9.08 -6.03
CA HIS A 320 -2.34 7.79 -5.41
C HIS A 320 -1.77 6.79 -6.42
N THR A 321 -1.21 5.69 -5.92
CA THR A 321 -0.86 4.58 -6.80
C THR A 321 -2.11 3.84 -7.26
N LYS A 322 -2.19 3.51 -8.55
CA LYS A 322 -3.32 2.76 -9.12
C LYS A 322 -2.84 1.66 -10.06
N LYS A 323 -3.22 0.43 -9.73
CA LYS A 323 -3.21 -0.72 -10.64
C LYS A 323 -4.62 -1.29 -10.65
N SER A 324 -5.10 -1.67 -11.83
CA SER A 324 -6.40 -2.29 -12.03
C SER A 324 -6.20 -3.73 -12.50
N PRO A 325 -5.92 -4.68 -11.59
CA PRO A 325 -5.56 -6.07 -11.94
C PRO A 325 -6.68 -6.84 -12.68
N HIS A 326 -7.89 -6.30 -12.72
CA HIS A 326 -9.04 -6.90 -13.40
C HIS A 326 -9.17 -6.51 -14.88
N VAL A 327 -8.40 -5.53 -15.35
CA VAL A 327 -8.32 -5.14 -16.76
C VAL A 327 -6.93 -5.43 -17.27
N SER A 328 -6.75 -5.47 -18.60
CA SER A 328 -5.40 -5.70 -19.15
C SER A 328 -4.43 -4.62 -18.66
N HIS A 329 -3.15 -4.99 -18.48
CA HIS A 329 -2.10 -4.08 -18.05
C HIS A 329 -2.09 -2.78 -18.88
N LEU A 330 -2.27 -2.87 -20.19
CA LEU A 330 -2.37 -1.71 -21.09
C LEU A 330 -3.51 -0.75 -20.72
N ILE A 331 -4.70 -1.27 -20.36
CA ILE A 331 -5.85 -0.44 -19.98
C ILE A 331 -5.65 0.13 -18.56
N SER A 332 -5.06 -0.66 -17.65
CA SER A 332 -4.73 -0.21 -16.29
C SER A 332 -3.72 0.94 -16.30
N ASP A 333 -2.65 0.81 -17.08
CA ASP A 333 -1.60 1.83 -17.18
C ASP A 333 -2.10 3.07 -17.92
N GLN A 334 -2.87 2.90 -19.00
CA GLN A 334 -3.47 4.04 -19.70
C GLN A 334 -4.41 4.81 -18.77
N TRP A 335 -5.26 4.13 -17.99
CA TRP A 335 -6.12 4.79 -17.01
C TRP A 335 -5.31 5.60 -16.00
N ARG A 336 -4.29 4.99 -15.37
CA ARG A 336 -3.41 5.72 -14.44
C ARG A 336 -2.82 6.95 -15.10
N ARG A 337 -2.25 6.80 -16.29
CA ARG A 337 -1.61 7.91 -17.01
C ARG A 337 -2.60 9.00 -17.37
N ASP A 338 -3.78 8.70 -17.90
CA ASP A 338 -4.81 9.70 -18.21
C ASP A 338 -5.23 10.53 -17.00
N LEU A 339 -5.22 9.95 -15.80
CA LEU A 339 -5.48 10.66 -14.54
C LEU A 339 -4.33 11.62 -14.22
N TYR A 340 -3.08 11.14 -14.22
CA TYR A 340 -1.90 11.98 -13.96
C TYR A 340 -1.70 13.05 -15.03
N GLU A 341 -1.82 12.71 -16.32
CA GLU A 341 -1.66 13.62 -17.46
C GLU A 341 -2.67 14.78 -17.44
N ALA A 342 -3.86 14.56 -16.89
CA ALA A 342 -4.87 15.62 -16.77
C ALA A 342 -4.50 16.67 -15.72
N ILE A 343 -3.88 16.28 -14.60
CA ILE A 343 -3.59 17.21 -13.49
C ILE A 343 -2.13 17.62 -13.40
N LEU A 344 -1.20 16.69 -13.64
CA LEU A 344 0.25 16.81 -13.43
C LEU A 344 1.10 16.53 -14.69
N GLY A 345 0.51 16.38 -15.87
CA GLY A 345 1.20 15.91 -17.08
C GLY A 345 2.41 16.74 -17.53
N THR A 346 2.31 18.08 -17.46
CA THR A 346 3.43 18.99 -17.74
C THR A 346 3.41 20.18 -16.77
N PRO A 347 4.53 20.90 -16.58
CA PRO A 347 4.58 22.09 -15.75
C PRO A 347 3.56 23.16 -16.16
N GLU A 348 3.39 23.40 -17.46
CA GLU A 348 2.41 24.35 -17.98
C GLU A 348 0.98 23.92 -17.64
N LYS A 349 0.68 22.62 -17.70
CA LYS A 349 -0.64 22.10 -17.37
C LYS A 349 -0.93 22.23 -15.88
N VAL A 350 0.04 21.92 -15.00
CA VAL A 350 -0.07 22.14 -13.56
C VAL A 350 -0.37 23.60 -13.25
N LYS A 351 0.43 24.51 -13.80
CA LYS A 351 0.26 25.96 -13.65
C LYS A 351 -1.11 26.43 -14.14
N THR A 352 -1.57 25.95 -15.29
CA THR A 352 -2.88 26.28 -15.85
C THR A 352 -4.02 25.81 -14.95
N ASN A 353 -3.95 24.56 -14.47
CA ASN A 353 -4.97 24.00 -13.57
C ASN A 353 -5.06 24.79 -12.26
N LEU A 354 -3.92 25.10 -11.64
CA LEU A 354 -3.86 25.90 -10.41
C LEU A 354 -4.41 27.32 -10.63
N GLN A 355 -4.11 27.94 -11.77
CA GLN A 355 -4.68 29.24 -12.12
C GLN A 355 -6.21 29.16 -12.28
N ILE A 356 -6.73 28.15 -12.97
CA ILE A 356 -8.18 27.96 -13.17
C ILE A 356 -8.89 27.86 -11.83
N ILE A 357 -8.46 26.96 -10.94
CA ILE A 357 -9.14 26.76 -9.65
C ILE A 357 -8.96 27.95 -8.70
N ARG A 358 -7.85 28.69 -8.76
CA ARG A 358 -7.65 29.88 -7.91
C ARG A 358 -8.42 31.11 -8.40
N GLN A 359 -8.51 31.32 -9.72
CA GLN A 359 -9.10 32.52 -10.31
C GLN A 359 -10.61 32.40 -10.56
N ASP A 360 -11.14 31.19 -10.73
CA ASP A 360 -12.57 30.96 -10.91
C ASP A 360 -13.17 30.29 -9.65
N PRO A 361 -13.82 31.08 -8.75
CA PRO A 361 -14.51 30.56 -7.58
C PRO A 361 -15.57 29.50 -7.89
N SER A 362 -16.11 29.46 -9.11
CA SER A 362 -17.10 28.45 -9.51
C SER A 362 -16.48 27.07 -9.70
N VAL A 363 -15.16 26.96 -9.91
CA VAL A 363 -14.48 25.67 -10.03
C VAL A 363 -14.20 25.10 -8.65
N GLY A 364 -14.78 23.94 -8.34
CA GLY A 364 -14.55 23.24 -7.08
C GLY A 364 -13.56 22.08 -7.19
N LEU A 365 -13.43 21.52 -8.40
CA LEU A 365 -12.61 20.34 -8.70
C LEU A 365 -12.12 20.40 -10.15
N ILE A 366 -10.89 19.93 -10.40
CA ILE A 366 -10.31 19.67 -11.72
C ILE A 366 -9.87 18.21 -11.78
N GLY A 367 -10.30 17.48 -12.81
CA GLY A 367 -9.96 16.08 -13.02
C GLY A 367 -9.99 15.65 -14.49
N SER A 368 -9.56 14.43 -14.78
CA SER A 368 -9.52 13.88 -16.15
C SER A 368 -10.91 13.72 -16.76
N ARG A 369 -11.11 14.22 -17.98
CA ARG A 369 -12.35 14.07 -18.73
C ARG A 369 -12.61 12.62 -19.13
N TYR A 370 -11.56 11.85 -19.41
CA TYR A 370 -11.67 10.46 -19.85
C TYR A 370 -12.26 9.53 -18.78
N TRP A 371 -12.13 9.92 -17.51
CA TRP A 371 -12.58 9.14 -16.35
C TRP A 371 -13.72 9.80 -15.58
N ARG A 372 -14.41 10.72 -16.25
CA ARG A 372 -15.68 11.30 -15.79
C ARG A 372 -16.79 10.27 -15.95
N ASN A 373 -17.46 9.93 -14.85
CA ASN A 373 -18.59 9.01 -14.83
C ASN A 373 -19.82 9.62 -14.17
N THR A 374 -20.99 9.04 -14.46
CA THR A 374 -22.29 9.47 -13.91
C THR A 374 -23.10 8.31 -13.35
N ASP A 375 -22.54 7.10 -13.32
CA ASP A 375 -23.17 5.90 -12.76
C ASP A 375 -22.95 5.77 -11.25
N VAL A 376 -23.84 5.04 -10.59
CA VAL A 376 -23.68 4.69 -9.16
C VAL A 376 -23.24 3.23 -8.99
N LEU A 377 -23.45 2.40 -10.03
CA LEU A 377 -23.11 0.97 -10.08
C LEU A 377 -23.57 0.23 -8.81
N ASN A 378 -22.70 -0.55 -8.18
CA ASN A 378 -23.04 -1.39 -7.05
C ASN A 378 -23.12 -0.62 -5.72
N ASN A 379 -22.97 0.71 -5.72
CA ASN A 379 -22.94 1.54 -4.50
C ASN A 379 -24.25 2.24 -4.18
N SER A 380 -25.36 1.93 -4.87
CA SER A 380 -26.62 2.69 -4.73
C SER A 380 -27.07 2.85 -3.28
N THR A 381 -26.98 1.80 -2.47
CA THR A 381 -27.35 1.86 -1.05
C THR A 381 -26.44 2.78 -0.23
N HIS A 382 -25.12 2.65 -0.36
CA HIS A 382 -24.18 3.52 0.34
C HIS A 382 -24.29 4.97 -0.14
N TYR A 383 -24.39 5.16 -1.45
CA TYR A 383 -24.47 6.46 -2.10
C TYR A 383 -25.71 7.24 -1.65
N GLU A 384 -26.91 6.66 -1.71
CA GLU A 384 -28.13 7.35 -1.26
C GLU A 384 -28.09 7.69 0.23
N LYS A 385 -27.57 6.77 1.06
CA LYS A 385 -27.36 7.01 2.50
C LYS A 385 -26.44 8.21 2.73
N LEU A 386 -25.32 8.29 2.00
CA LEU A 386 -24.40 9.43 2.08
C LEU A 386 -25.05 10.74 1.61
N LEU A 387 -25.82 10.72 0.53
CA LEU A 387 -26.52 11.93 0.07
C LEU A 387 -27.45 12.49 1.16
N ASP A 388 -28.16 11.63 1.88
CA ASP A 388 -29.03 12.02 2.99
C ASP A 388 -28.24 12.48 4.21
N GLU A 389 -27.20 11.74 4.57
CA GLU A 389 -26.33 12.03 5.71
C GLU A 389 -25.56 13.36 5.59
N PHE A 390 -25.21 13.76 4.38
CA PHE A 390 -24.59 15.06 4.09
C PHE A 390 -25.62 16.15 3.77
N ALA A 391 -26.92 15.82 3.79
CA ALA A 391 -28.01 16.72 3.41
C ALA A 391 -27.76 17.39 2.06
N ILE A 392 -27.33 16.61 1.06
CA ILE A 392 -27.04 17.11 -0.28
C ILE A 392 -28.30 17.72 -0.88
N ASN A 393 -28.14 18.91 -1.49
CA ASN A 393 -29.26 19.66 -2.06
C ASN A 393 -29.93 18.85 -3.18
N PRO A 394 -31.26 18.88 -3.33
CA PRO A 394 -31.96 18.08 -4.34
C PRO A 394 -31.42 18.26 -5.77
N ASP A 395 -31.03 19.46 -6.14
CA ASP A 395 -30.44 19.81 -7.44
C ASP A 395 -28.97 19.35 -7.61
N ALA A 396 -28.30 19.04 -6.50
CA ALA A 396 -26.92 18.54 -6.47
C ALA A 396 -26.81 17.01 -6.35
N ARG A 397 -27.93 16.26 -6.27
CA ARG A 397 -27.92 14.79 -6.10
C ARG A 397 -27.56 13.99 -7.34
N ALA A 398 -27.55 14.60 -8.53
CA ALA A 398 -27.14 13.93 -9.77
C ALA A 398 -25.69 13.43 -9.65
N CYS A 399 -25.46 12.14 -9.87
CA CYS A 399 -24.12 11.56 -9.81
C CYS A 399 -23.26 12.08 -10.97
N GLU A 400 -22.14 12.71 -10.64
CA GLU A 400 -21.05 13.00 -11.58
C GLU A 400 -19.77 12.99 -10.76
N TYR A 401 -18.81 12.15 -11.14
CA TYR A 401 -17.59 11.94 -10.36
C TYR A 401 -16.41 11.59 -11.24
N LEU A 402 -15.22 11.67 -10.66
CA LEU A 402 -13.97 11.24 -11.29
C LEU A 402 -13.61 9.86 -10.74
N SER A 403 -13.62 8.84 -11.60
CA SER A 403 -13.20 7.50 -11.17
C SER A 403 -11.68 7.39 -11.07
N GLY A 404 -11.21 7.02 -9.89
CA GLY A 404 -9.81 6.97 -9.52
C GLY A 404 -9.30 8.20 -8.77
N THR A 405 -10.16 9.09 -8.26
CA THR A 405 -9.87 10.10 -7.20
C THR A 405 -8.60 10.99 -7.35
N MET A 406 -7.98 11.08 -8.53
CA MET A 406 -6.79 11.93 -8.75
C MET A 406 -7.18 13.31 -9.29
N MET A 407 -7.13 14.34 -8.45
CA MET A 407 -7.76 15.64 -8.76
C MET A 407 -7.08 16.82 -8.06
N PHE A 408 -7.25 18.02 -8.61
CA PHE A 408 -7.21 19.24 -7.79
C PHE A 408 -8.60 19.53 -7.25
N VAL A 409 -8.71 19.91 -5.98
CA VAL A 409 -10.00 20.12 -5.31
C VAL A 409 -9.88 21.19 -4.24
N ARG A 410 -10.96 21.95 -4.02
CA ARG A 410 -10.99 22.93 -2.95
C ARG A 410 -11.00 22.24 -1.57
N PRO A 411 -10.19 22.71 -0.60
CA PRO A 411 -10.11 22.13 0.75
C PRO A 411 -11.47 21.98 1.43
N LYS A 412 -12.39 22.93 1.22
CA LYS A 412 -13.75 22.90 1.77
C LYS A 412 -14.50 21.59 1.45
N ILE A 413 -14.30 21.02 0.25
CA ILE A 413 -14.98 19.79 -0.16
C ILE A 413 -14.51 18.61 0.68
N LEU A 414 -13.20 18.41 0.76
CA LEU A 414 -12.63 17.30 1.51
C LEU A 414 -12.78 17.48 3.01
N LYS A 415 -12.76 18.72 3.51
CA LYS A 415 -13.00 19.01 4.93
C LYS A 415 -14.36 18.50 5.38
N THR A 416 -15.40 18.66 4.55
CA THR A 416 -16.75 18.17 4.88
C THR A 416 -16.78 16.66 5.04
N ILE A 417 -16.05 15.92 4.19
CA ILE A 417 -15.91 14.47 4.30
C ILE A 417 -15.09 14.11 5.54
N TYR A 418 -13.93 14.74 5.71
CA TYR A 418 -13.01 14.50 6.82
C TYR A 418 -13.66 14.73 8.19
N ASP A 419 -14.35 15.86 8.39
CA ASP A 419 -15.00 16.18 9.66
C ASP A 419 -16.01 15.10 10.09
N LYS A 420 -16.65 14.43 9.12
CA LYS A 420 -17.61 13.35 9.36
C LYS A 420 -16.93 11.99 9.57
N PHE A 421 -15.91 11.67 8.78
CA PHE A 421 -15.31 10.34 8.71
C PHE A 421 -13.99 10.15 9.48
N LYS A 422 -13.39 11.21 10.04
CA LYS A 422 -12.09 11.12 10.75
C LYS A 422 -12.05 10.11 11.92
N ASN A 423 -13.21 9.75 12.46
CA ASN A 423 -13.33 8.79 13.56
C ASN A 423 -14.04 7.49 13.14
N ASP A 424 -14.39 7.34 11.86
CA ASP A 424 -15.13 6.19 11.36
C ASP A 424 -14.16 5.06 10.95
N ASP A 425 -14.60 3.82 11.17
CA ASP A 425 -13.85 2.63 10.75
C ASP A 425 -14.31 2.20 9.34
N LEU A 426 -13.56 2.61 8.32
CA LEU A 426 -13.80 2.23 6.93
C LEU A 426 -13.37 0.77 6.68
N GLU A 427 -13.91 0.13 5.63
CA GLU A 427 -13.65 -1.29 5.39
C GLU A 427 -12.16 -1.57 5.08
N HIS A 428 -11.63 -2.65 5.64
CA HIS A 428 -10.25 -3.10 5.39
C HIS A 428 -10.10 -3.77 4.01
N GLY A 429 -9.10 -3.34 3.25
CA GLY A 429 -8.82 -3.77 1.89
C GLY A 429 -7.91 -4.99 1.76
N ASP A 430 -7.02 -5.27 2.73
CA ASP A 430 -6.08 -6.39 2.60
C ASP A 430 -6.76 -7.76 2.75
N GLY A 431 -6.25 -8.75 2.00
CA GLY A 431 -6.72 -10.14 2.06
C GLY A 431 -8.13 -10.38 1.50
N LYS A 432 -8.71 -9.38 0.81
CA LYS A 432 -10.04 -9.47 0.20
C LYS A 432 -9.98 -9.98 -1.23
N ASP A 433 -11.06 -10.65 -1.66
CA ASP A 433 -11.16 -11.21 -3.01
C ASP A 433 -11.31 -10.14 -4.10
N LEU A 434 -11.21 -10.58 -5.36
CA LEU A 434 -11.29 -9.70 -6.52
C LEU A 434 -12.66 -9.02 -6.67
N GLU A 435 -13.75 -9.59 -6.16
CA GLU A 435 -15.08 -8.98 -6.24
C GLU A 435 -15.20 -7.82 -5.26
N PHE A 436 -14.69 -7.98 -4.05
CA PHE A 436 -14.58 -6.90 -3.06
C PHE A 436 -13.69 -5.76 -3.56
N GLN A 437 -12.67 -6.04 -4.37
CA GLN A 437 -11.78 -4.99 -4.86
C GLN A 437 -12.40 -4.12 -5.98
N LYS A 438 -13.44 -4.60 -6.65
CA LYS A 438 -14.02 -3.93 -7.84
C LYS A 438 -14.88 -2.71 -7.51
N ASP A 439 -15.92 -2.89 -6.69
CA ASP A 439 -16.92 -1.86 -6.42
C ASP A 439 -17.82 -2.26 -5.23
N GLY A 440 -18.59 -1.31 -4.67
CA GLY A 440 -19.64 -1.59 -3.66
C GLY A 440 -19.29 -1.24 -2.21
N GLN A 441 -18.06 -0.84 -1.94
CA GLN A 441 -17.57 -0.40 -0.61
C GLN A 441 -17.83 1.09 -0.37
N ILE A 442 -17.85 1.52 0.89
CA ILE A 442 -18.14 2.92 1.24
C ILE A 442 -17.15 3.91 0.58
N ALA A 443 -15.90 3.50 0.37
CA ALA A 443 -14.89 4.32 -0.30
C ALA A 443 -15.30 4.72 -1.72
N HIS A 444 -15.89 3.80 -2.48
CA HIS A 444 -16.39 4.07 -3.82
C HIS A 444 -17.64 4.98 -3.82
N ALA A 445 -18.47 4.89 -2.77
CA ALA A 445 -19.59 5.81 -2.58
C ALA A 445 -19.11 7.22 -2.19
N LEU A 446 -18.05 7.32 -1.38
CA LEU A 446 -17.40 8.59 -1.02
C LEU A 446 -16.72 9.25 -2.22
N GLU A 447 -16.03 8.48 -3.08
CA GLU A 447 -15.49 8.97 -4.36
C GLU A 447 -16.61 9.66 -5.18
N ARG A 448 -17.78 9.02 -5.29
CA ARG A 448 -18.93 9.57 -6.01
C ARG A 448 -19.48 10.84 -5.34
N LEU A 449 -19.55 10.84 -4.01
CA LEU A 449 -20.06 11.96 -3.21
C LEU A 449 -19.26 13.25 -3.41
N ILE A 450 -17.96 13.18 -3.72
CA ILE A 450 -17.11 14.37 -3.92
C ILE A 450 -17.73 15.32 -4.95
N GLY A 451 -18.23 14.80 -6.07
CA GLY A 451 -18.85 15.63 -7.11
C GLY A 451 -20.20 16.23 -6.69
N ASN A 452 -20.98 15.51 -5.89
CA ASN A 452 -22.20 16.05 -5.28
C ASN A 452 -21.88 17.19 -4.31
N LEU A 453 -20.83 17.06 -3.49
CA LEU A 453 -20.41 18.11 -2.56
C LEU A 453 -19.94 19.36 -3.29
N VAL A 454 -19.21 19.20 -4.41
CA VAL A 454 -18.84 20.32 -5.28
C VAL A 454 -20.09 21.10 -5.70
N ARG A 455 -21.11 20.40 -6.22
CA ARG A 455 -22.36 21.03 -6.65
C ARG A 455 -23.21 21.56 -5.50
N HIS A 456 -23.23 20.88 -4.37
CA HIS A 456 -23.94 21.31 -3.16
C HIS A 456 -23.45 22.68 -2.68
N TYR A 457 -22.15 22.95 -2.83
CA TYR A 457 -21.57 24.27 -2.57
C TYR A 457 -21.66 25.26 -3.74
N GLY A 458 -22.47 24.97 -4.76
CA GLY A 458 -22.71 25.85 -5.91
C GLY A 458 -21.55 25.91 -6.90
N MET A 459 -20.64 24.94 -6.87
CA MET A 459 -19.47 24.87 -7.75
C MET A 459 -19.67 23.83 -8.86
N ARG A 460 -18.81 23.90 -9.88
CA ARG A 460 -18.75 22.98 -11.00
C ARG A 460 -17.47 22.14 -10.98
N LEU A 461 -17.56 20.96 -11.57
CA LEU A 461 -16.43 20.12 -11.89
C LEU A 461 -15.85 20.59 -13.24
N PHE A 462 -14.53 20.77 -13.31
CA PHE A 462 -13.81 21.11 -14.53
C PHE A 462 -13.08 19.88 -15.05
N TRP A 463 -13.33 19.53 -16.31
CA TRP A 463 -12.81 18.31 -16.92
C TRP A 463 -11.68 18.64 -17.89
N GLN A 464 -10.47 18.25 -17.54
CA GLN A 464 -9.27 18.46 -18.34
C GLN A 464 -9.04 17.30 -19.31
N GLU A 465 -8.55 17.63 -20.50
CA GLU A 465 -8.12 16.65 -21.50
C GLU A 465 -6.74 16.07 -21.20
#